data_AF-A0ABC9NUG8-F1
#
_entry.id   AF-A0ABC9NUG8-F1
#
_cell.length_a   1.000
_cell.length_b   1.000
_cell.length_c   1.000
_cell.angle_alpha   90.00
_cell.angle_beta   90.00
_cell.angle_gamma   90.00
#
_symmetry.space_group_name_H-M   'P 1'
#
loop_
_entity.id
_entity.type
_entity.pdbx_description
1 polymer ?
#
loop_
_entity_poly.entity_id
_entity_poly.type
_entity_poly.pdbx_seq_one_letter_code
_entity_poly.pdbx_strand_id
1 'polypeptide(L)'
;MKVDIDTSDKLYANAWLGFKGTDWKDEINVRDFIQHNYTPYEGDESFLAEATPATTALWEKVMEGIRIENATHAPLDFDTNIATTITAHEVMTPTY
;
A
#
# COMPACT_ATOMS: atom_id res chain seq x y z
N MET A 1 1.05 16.04 -18.77
CA MET A 1 1.41 17.17 -17.88
C MET A 1 2.88 17.01 -17.59
N LYS A 2 3.74 17.93 -18.05
CA LYS A 2 5.15 17.91 -17.68
C LYS A 2 5.26 18.63 -16.35
N VAL A 3 5.67 17.90 -15.32
CA VAL A 3 5.95 18.45 -14.00
C VAL A 3 7.46 18.56 -13.93
N ASP A 4 7.98 19.76 -13.71
CA ASP A 4 9.41 19.96 -13.49
C ASP A 4 9.75 19.42 -12.10
N ILE A 5 10.23 18.18 -12.04
CA ILE A 5 10.67 17.54 -10.80
C ILE A 5 12.15 17.82 -10.64
N ASP A 6 12.53 18.49 -9.54
CA ASP A 6 13.94 18.63 -9.19
C ASP A 6 14.48 17.31 -8.64
N THR A 7 14.99 16.48 -9.55
CA THR A 7 15.57 15.16 -9.24
C THR A 7 16.89 15.25 -8.48
N SER A 8 17.43 16.47 -8.28
CA SER A 8 18.63 16.72 -7.46
C SER A 8 18.33 16.88 -5.97
N ASP A 9 17.04 16.89 -5.57
CA ASP A 9 16.65 16.77 -4.17
C ASP A 9 17.15 15.44 -3.59
N LYS A 10 17.83 15.51 -2.43
CA LYS A 10 18.34 14.35 -1.69
C LYS A 10 17.27 13.30 -1.42
N LEU A 11 16.01 13.69 -1.26
CA LEU A 11 14.91 12.77 -1.02
C LEU A 11 14.75 11.78 -2.18
N TYR A 12 14.74 12.29 -3.42
CA TYR A 12 14.57 11.47 -4.63
C TYR A 12 15.83 10.67 -4.94
N ALA A 13 17.02 11.27 -4.77
CA ALA A 13 18.29 10.57 -4.98
C ALA A 13 18.43 9.31 -4.09
N ASN A 14 17.97 9.39 -2.83
CA ASN A 14 17.98 8.24 -1.91
C ASN A 14 16.91 7.20 -2.26
N ALA A 15 15.66 7.63 -2.50
CA ALA A 15 14.56 6.72 -2.80
C ALA A 15 14.73 6.00 -4.15
N TRP A 16 15.43 6.63 -5.11
CA TRP A 16 15.62 6.09 -6.46
C TRP A 16 16.97 5.42 -6.69
N LEU A 17 17.76 5.27 -5.63
CA LEU A 17 19.07 4.64 -5.71
C LEU A 17 18.96 3.21 -6.24
N GLY A 18 19.65 2.93 -7.34
CA GLY A 18 19.68 1.61 -7.99
C GLY A 18 18.60 1.39 -9.05
N PHE A 19 17.62 2.29 -9.19
CA PHE A 19 16.64 2.20 -10.28
C PHE A 19 17.17 2.77 -11.61
N LYS A 20 16.97 2.00 -12.68
CA LYS A 20 17.31 2.26 -14.08
C LYS A 20 16.24 3.11 -14.76
N GLY A 21 16.59 3.72 -15.89
CA GLY A 21 15.71 4.60 -16.67
C GLY A 21 15.87 6.07 -16.32
N THR A 22 15.42 6.93 -17.25
CA THR A 22 15.55 8.40 -17.20
C THR A 22 14.20 9.09 -17.34
N ASP A 23 13.35 8.65 -18.26
CA ASP A 23 12.12 9.37 -18.61
C ASP A 23 11.15 9.45 -17.43
N TRP A 24 11.00 8.38 -16.66
CA TRP A 24 10.17 8.38 -15.45
C TRP A 24 10.69 9.27 -14.30
N LYS A 25 11.95 9.72 -14.36
CA LYS A 25 12.53 10.65 -13.37
C LYS A 25 12.19 12.10 -13.72
N ASP A 26 12.07 12.39 -15.01
CA ASP A 26 11.82 13.74 -15.54
C ASP A 26 10.32 14.01 -15.80
N GLU A 27 9.49 12.96 -15.92
CA GLU A 27 8.04 13.07 -16.05
C GLU A 27 7.29 11.94 -15.33
N ILE A 28 6.00 12.15 -15.07
CA ILE A 28 5.13 11.13 -14.45
C ILE A 28 4.89 10.00 -15.46
N ASN A 29 5.73 8.96 -15.38
CA ASN A 29 5.68 7.81 -16.29
C ASN A 29 5.95 6.48 -15.56
N VAL A 30 4.95 5.99 -14.83
CA VAL A 30 5.04 4.73 -14.08
C VAL A 30 5.29 3.52 -14.99
N ARG A 31 4.82 3.56 -16.25
CA ARG A 31 5.04 2.48 -17.22
C ARG A 31 6.53 2.32 -17.52
N ASP A 32 7.22 3.42 -17.80
CA ASP A 32 8.65 3.42 -18.09
C ASP A 32 9.48 2.94 -16.88
N PHE A 33 9.10 3.38 -15.68
CA PHE A 33 9.70 2.90 -14.43
C PHE A 33 9.61 1.37 -14.30
N ILE A 34 8.41 0.80 -14.46
CA ILE A 34 8.19 -0.65 -14.32
C ILE A 34 9.03 -1.40 -15.35
N GLN A 35 8.96 -1.03 -16.63
CA GLN A 35 9.66 -1.74 -17.71
C GLN A 35 11.18 -1.78 -17.52
N HIS A 36 11.78 -0.74 -16.95
CA HIS A 36 13.22 -0.68 -16.70
C HIS A 36 13.68 -1.39 -15.42
N ASN A 37 12.78 -1.63 -14.46
CA ASN A 37 13.16 -2.02 -13.09
C ASN A 37 12.55 -3.32 -12.58
N TYR A 38 11.53 -3.87 -13.23
CA TYR A 38 11.00 -5.18 -12.84
C TYR A 38 11.95 -6.30 -13.27
N THR A 39 11.99 -7.36 -12.46
CA THR A 39 12.67 -8.62 -12.81
C THR A 39 11.58 -9.65 -13.09
N PRO A 40 11.39 -10.08 -14.35
CA PRO A 40 10.50 -11.20 -14.66
C PRO A 40 10.89 -12.43 -13.81
N TYR A 41 9.88 -13.06 -13.21
CA TYR A 41 10.07 -14.29 -12.44
C TYR A 41 9.32 -15.43 -13.12
N GLU A 42 10.07 -16.42 -13.60
CA GLU A 42 9.55 -17.62 -14.29
C GLU A 42 9.78 -18.91 -13.46
N GLY A 43 10.13 -18.75 -12.18
CA GLY A 43 10.32 -19.87 -11.24
C GLY A 43 9.00 -20.34 -10.61
N ASP A 44 9.11 -21.05 -9.49
CA ASP A 44 7.98 -21.65 -8.77
C ASP A 44 7.75 -21.00 -7.39
N GLU A 45 6.80 -21.52 -6.62
CA GLU A 45 6.42 -21.02 -5.31
C GLU A 45 7.41 -21.41 -4.18
N SER A 46 8.51 -22.11 -4.46
CA SER A 46 9.39 -22.65 -3.42
C SER A 46 10.09 -21.60 -2.56
N PHE A 47 10.18 -20.34 -3.02
CA PHE A 47 10.75 -19.23 -2.25
C PHE A 47 9.74 -18.56 -1.29
N LEU A 48 8.46 -18.92 -1.35
CA LEU A 48 7.43 -18.29 -0.54
C LEU A 48 7.71 -18.52 0.95
N ALA A 49 7.55 -17.45 1.73
CA ALA A 49 7.66 -17.48 3.18
C ALA A 49 6.27 -17.53 3.83
N GLU A 50 6.19 -18.18 4.99
CA GLU A 50 4.98 -18.25 5.79
C GLU A 50 4.62 -16.90 6.44
N ALA A 51 3.35 -16.77 6.84
CA ALA A 51 2.87 -15.59 7.55
C ALA A 51 3.60 -15.39 8.90
N THR A 52 3.89 -14.14 9.24
CA THR A 52 4.49 -13.81 10.54
C THR A 52 3.45 -13.88 11.66
N PRO A 53 3.85 -14.12 12.93
CA PRO A 53 2.92 -14.11 14.07
C PRO A 53 2.14 -12.79 14.20
N ALA A 54 2.77 -11.66 13.85
CA ALA A 54 2.10 -10.36 13.82
C ALA A 54 0.97 -10.31 12.76
N THR A 55 1.22 -10.89 11.58
CA THR A 55 0.21 -10.99 10.51
C THR A 55 -0.96 -11.86 10.95
N THR A 56 -0.68 -13.04 11.51
CA THR A 56 -1.72 -13.97 11.99
C THR A 56 -2.56 -13.33 13.09
N ALA A 57 -1.93 -12.68 14.08
CA ALA A 57 -2.65 -12.03 15.17
C ALA A 57 -3.53 -10.86 14.71
N LEU A 58 -3.07 -10.07 13.73
CA LEU A 58 -3.91 -9.02 13.12
C LEU A 58 -5.08 -9.61 12.35
N TRP A 59 -4.83 -10.66 11.57
CA TRP A 59 -5.85 -11.34 10.79
C TRP A 59 -6.94 -11.96 11.68
N GLU A 60 -6.55 -12.61 12.78
CA GLU A 60 -7.50 -13.20 13.75
C GLU A 60 -8.43 -12.15 14.35
N LYS A 61 -7.92 -10.94 14.67
CA LYS A 61 -8.73 -9.83 15.17
C LYS A 61 -9.74 -9.35 14.14
N VAL A 62 -9.33 -9.22 12.88
CA VAL A 62 -10.22 -8.79 11.78
C VAL A 62 -11.28 -9.85 11.50
N MET A 63 -10.90 -11.13 11.54
CA MET A 63 -11.81 -12.25 11.32
C MET A 63 -12.96 -12.32 12.32
N GLU A 64 -12.78 -11.81 13.54
CA GLU A 64 -13.87 -11.73 14.52
C GLU A 64 -15.00 -10.81 14.05
N GLY A 65 -14.67 -9.64 13.51
CA GLY A 65 -15.65 -8.73 12.91
C GLY A 65 -16.39 -9.38 11.75
N ILE A 66 -15.65 -10.04 10.85
CA ILE A 66 -16.24 -10.74 9.69
C ILE A 66 -17.23 -11.84 10.12
N ARG A 67 -16.96 -12.56 11.21
CA ARG A 67 -17.90 -13.58 11.74
C ARG A 67 -19.22 -12.94 12.18
N ILE A 68 -19.16 -11.77 12.81
CA ILE A 68 -20.34 -11.02 13.25
C ILE A 68 -21.14 -10.54 12.03
N GLU A 69 -20.47 -9.95 11.03
CA GLU A 69 -21.12 -9.48 9.81
C GLU A 69 -21.80 -10.62 9.05
N ASN A 70 -21.13 -11.77 8.93
CA ASN A 70 -21.71 -12.95 8.30
C ASN A 70 -22.91 -13.52 9.08
N ALA A 71 -22.86 -13.52 10.41
CA ALA A 71 -23.96 -14.01 11.24
C ALA A 71 -25.18 -13.08 11.19
N THR A 72 -24.95 -11.77 11.18
CA THR A 72 -26.00 -10.74 11.23
C THR A 72 -26.51 -10.34 9.85
N HIS A 73 -25.76 -10.64 8.78
CA HIS A 73 -25.97 -10.13 7.43
C HIS A 73 -26.07 -8.59 7.39
N ALA A 74 -25.34 -7.92 8.29
CA ALA A 74 -25.31 -6.48 8.43
C ALA A 74 -23.88 -5.99 8.72
N PRO A 75 -23.55 -4.72 8.41
CA PRO A 75 -22.27 -4.13 8.78
C PRO A 75 -22.06 -4.16 10.29
N LEU A 76 -20.80 -4.31 10.71
CA LEU A 76 -20.45 -4.29 12.14
C LEU A 76 -20.72 -2.92 12.78
N ASP A 77 -20.37 -1.84 12.08
CA ASP A 77 -20.64 -0.45 12.44
C ASP A 77 -20.57 0.44 11.19
N PHE A 78 -21.20 1.61 11.22
CA PHE A 78 -21.14 2.61 10.15
C PHE A 78 -21.44 4.03 10.63
N ASP A 79 -20.76 5.01 10.04
CA ASP A 79 -21.02 6.43 10.30
C ASP A 79 -22.40 6.84 9.79
N THR A 80 -23.16 7.56 10.62
CA THR A 80 -24.46 8.15 10.25
C THR A 80 -24.42 9.66 10.08
N ASN A 81 -23.32 10.31 10.51
CA ASN A 81 -23.26 11.77 10.65
C ASN A 81 -22.01 12.41 10.03
N ILE A 82 -21.06 11.63 9.50
CA ILE A 82 -19.83 12.14 8.89
C ILE A 82 -19.92 11.96 7.38
N ALA A 83 -19.74 13.05 6.62
CA ALA A 83 -19.59 12.98 5.17
C ALA A 83 -18.13 12.65 4.81
N THR A 84 -17.91 11.49 4.17
CA THR A 84 -16.57 10.98 3.86
C THR A 84 -15.80 11.87 2.89
N THR A 85 -14.58 12.26 3.28
CA THR A 85 -13.58 12.94 2.46
C THR A 85 -12.16 12.48 2.86
N ILE A 86 -11.11 12.88 2.14
CA ILE A 86 -9.72 12.43 2.36
C ILE A 86 -9.24 12.60 3.82
N THR A 87 -9.74 13.62 4.53
CA THR A 87 -9.31 13.95 5.90
C THR A 87 -10.47 13.91 6.91
N ALA A 88 -11.59 13.29 6.55
CA ALA A 88 -12.79 13.25 7.40
C ALA A 88 -12.64 12.38 8.64
N HIS A 89 -11.80 11.34 8.57
CA HIS A 89 -11.63 10.34 9.63
C HIS A 89 -10.27 10.49 10.30
N GLU A 90 -10.26 10.43 11.62
CA GLU A 90 -9.02 10.43 12.40
C GLU A 90 -8.26 9.12 12.22
N VAL A 91 -6.93 9.17 12.37
CA VAL A 91 -6.13 7.95 12.45
C VAL A 91 -6.43 7.30 13.81
N MET A 92 -6.91 6.06 13.80
CA MET A 92 -7.14 5.30 15.01
C MET A 92 -5.80 5.01 15.70
N THR A 93 -5.44 5.80 16.71
CA THR A 93 -4.29 5.52 17.57
C THR A 93 -4.65 4.42 18.54
N PRO A 94 -3.86 3.34 18.69
CA PRO A 94 -4.13 2.33 19.71
C PRO A 94 -3.98 2.98 21.08
N THR A 95 -5.08 3.11 21.83
CA THR A 95 -5.02 3.41 23.27
C THR A 95 -4.45 2.18 23.97
N TYR A 96 -3.21 2.28 24.45
CA TYR A 96 -2.60 1.34 25.39
C TYR A 96 -3.04 1.66 26.83
#